data_AF-A0A966MRL5-F1
#
_entry.id   AF-A0A966MRL5-F1
#
_cell.length_a   1.000
_cell.length_b   1.000
_cell.length_c   1.000
_cell.angle_alpha   90.00
_cell.angle_beta   90.00
_cell.angle_gamma   90.00
#
_symmetry.space_group_name_H-M   'P 1'
#
loop_
_entity.id
_entity.type
_entity.pdbx_description
1 polymer ?
#
loop_
_entity_poly.entity_id
_entity_poly.type
_entity_poly.pdbx_seq_one_letter_code
_entity_poly.pdbx_strand_id
1 'polypeptide(L)'
;MHYHFGSKIAVLERIFERRALPIAEQRERLLSALKTNRHGQAEVEDILYAFLRPALEMQDSADGDSFRLLRARLAFEREEVRRRVLDKTFNESSRLTLEALRKALPQLPADELNWRFHFLLGSMVYTMALPGRIESLTDEKLDTRNWQVALDQLVAYAAAGFRAAP
;
A
#
# COMPACT_ATOMS: atom_id res chain seq x y z
N MET A 1 0.02 19.83 -31.52
CA MET A 1 -0.99 18.85 -31.08
C MET A 1 -0.75 18.44 -29.61
N HIS A 2 -0.70 19.40 -28.67
CA HIS A 2 -0.33 19.15 -27.25
C HIS A 2 -1.46 19.42 -26.23
N TYR A 3 -2.57 20.03 -26.66
CA TYR A 3 -3.61 20.52 -25.75
C TYR A 3 -4.53 19.41 -25.19
N HIS A 4 -4.64 18.26 -25.86
CA HIS A 4 -5.50 17.14 -25.43
C HIS A 4 -4.82 16.16 -24.45
N PHE A 5 -3.48 16.11 -24.44
CA PHE A 5 -2.76 15.15 -23.59
C PHE A 5 -2.63 15.65 -22.15
N GLY A 6 -2.40 16.96 -21.98
CA GLY A 6 -2.34 17.59 -20.65
C GLY A 6 -3.69 17.53 -19.91
N SER A 7 -4.81 17.72 -20.61
CA SER A 7 -6.14 17.65 -20.00
C SER A 7 -6.53 16.24 -19.58
N LYS A 8 -6.20 15.21 -20.38
CA LYS A 8 -6.43 13.80 -20.01
C LYS A 8 -5.60 13.37 -18.80
N ILE A 9 -4.33 13.77 -18.72
CA ILE A 9 -3.47 13.49 -17.56
C ILE A 9 -4.00 14.20 -16.32
N ALA A 10 -4.35 15.49 -16.42
CA ALA A 10 -4.88 16.25 -15.29
C ALA A 10 -6.20 15.66 -14.76
N VAL A 11 -7.05 15.10 -15.63
CA VAL A 11 -8.27 14.38 -15.22
C VAL A 11 -7.90 13.08 -14.48
N LEU A 12 -6.96 12.29 -15.00
CA LEU A 12 -6.50 11.07 -14.35
C LEU A 12 -5.91 11.36 -12.96
N GLU A 13 -5.05 12.38 -12.87
CA GLU A 13 -4.45 12.86 -11.62
C GLU A 13 -5.53 13.22 -10.59
N ARG A 14 -6.51 14.05 -10.97
CA ARG A 14 -7.60 14.48 -10.07
C ARG A 14 -8.47 13.31 -9.60
N ILE A 15 -8.81 12.38 -10.50
CA ILE A 15 -9.63 11.22 -10.15
C ILE A 15 -8.84 10.30 -9.20
N PHE A 16 -7.55 10.06 -9.49
CA PHE A 16 -6.71 9.24 -8.63
C PHE A 16 -6.55 9.87 -7.26
N GLU A 17 -6.17 11.15 -7.20
CA GLU A 17 -6.01 11.90 -5.96
C GLU A 17 -7.28 11.85 -5.09
N ARG A 18 -8.45 12.10 -5.68
CA ARG A 18 -9.73 12.02 -4.96
C ARG A 18 -9.99 10.64 -4.34
N ARG A 19 -9.56 9.56 -4.98
CA ARG A 19 -9.76 8.18 -4.49
C ARG A 19 -8.65 7.72 -3.54
N ALA A 20 -7.43 8.19 -3.74
CA ALA A 20 -6.24 7.78 -3.00
C ALA A 20 -6.00 8.61 -1.74
N LEU A 21 -6.43 9.88 -1.71
CA LEU A 21 -6.24 10.77 -0.56
C LEU A 21 -6.88 10.23 0.73
N PRO A 22 -8.11 9.69 0.75
CA PRO A 22 -8.67 9.09 1.96
C PRO A 22 -7.84 7.92 2.51
N ILE A 23 -7.16 7.16 1.64
CA ILE A 23 -6.25 6.08 2.05
C ILE A 23 -5.03 6.68 2.75
N ALA A 24 -4.42 7.71 2.17
CA ALA A 24 -3.24 8.37 2.71
C ALA A 24 -3.54 9.02 4.07
N GLU A 25 -4.62 9.80 4.17
CA GLU A 25 -5.05 10.45 5.41
C GLU A 25 -5.37 9.43 6.51
N GLN A 26 -6.02 8.32 6.15
CA GLN A 26 -6.30 7.25 7.10
C GLN A 26 -5.02 6.56 7.59
N ARG A 27 -4.03 6.34 6.72
CA ARG A 27 -2.72 5.81 7.14
C ARG A 27 -2.06 6.74 8.15
N GLU A 28 -2.02 8.03 7.86
CA GLU A 28 -1.42 9.04 8.75
C GLU A 28 -2.12 9.08 10.12
N ARG A 29 -3.46 9.03 10.12
CA ARG A 29 -4.26 8.96 11.34
C ARG A 29 -4.01 7.68 12.14
N LEU A 30 -3.91 6.52 11.49
CA LEU A 30 -3.64 5.25 12.17
C LEU A 30 -2.21 5.20 12.71
N LEU A 31 -1.22 5.65 11.94
CA LEU A 31 0.18 5.72 12.35
C LEU A 31 0.40 6.64 13.56
N SER A 32 -0.26 7.80 13.57
CA SER A 32 -0.19 8.74 14.71
C SER A 32 -0.88 8.23 15.98
N ALA A 33 -1.81 7.28 15.85
CA ALA A 33 -2.52 6.68 16.97
C ALA A 33 -1.85 5.40 17.52
N LEU A 34 -0.70 5.00 16.97
CA LEU A 34 0.00 3.78 17.40
C LEU A 34 0.45 3.88 18.85
N LYS A 35 0.21 2.79 19.59
CA LYS A 35 0.80 2.62 20.92
C LYS A 35 2.28 2.36 20.77
N THR A 36 3.08 2.99 21.62
CA THR A 36 4.53 2.81 21.63
C THR A 36 5.02 2.35 22.99
N ASN A 37 6.11 1.60 23.00
CA ASN A 37 6.82 1.22 24.21
C ASN A 37 7.54 2.45 24.82
N ARG A 38 8.22 2.26 25.96
CA ARG A 38 8.98 3.33 26.65
C ARG A 38 10.10 3.97 25.81
N HIS A 39 10.50 3.35 24.70
CA HIS A 39 11.51 3.84 23.76
C HIS A 39 10.88 4.50 22.53
N GLY A 40 9.55 4.70 22.51
CA GLY A 40 8.83 5.30 21.38
C GLY A 40 8.71 4.38 20.16
N GLN A 41 8.83 3.06 20.34
CA GLN A 41 8.74 2.06 19.27
C GLN A 41 7.37 1.40 19.27
N ALA A 42 6.72 1.34 18.12
CA ALA A 42 5.51 0.55 17.91
C ALA A 42 5.87 -0.87 17.44
N GLU A 43 4.95 -1.82 17.62
CA GLU A 43 5.10 -3.17 17.06
C GLU A 43 5.05 -3.12 15.53
N VAL A 44 5.84 -3.98 14.88
CA VAL A 44 5.94 -4.03 13.41
C VAL A 44 4.57 -4.35 12.80
N GLU A 45 3.83 -5.28 13.39
CA GLU A 45 2.49 -5.66 12.97
C GLU A 45 1.54 -4.46 12.99
N ASP A 46 1.55 -3.67 14.06
CA ASP A 46 0.66 -2.51 14.18
C ASP A 46 0.98 -1.44 13.11
N ILE A 47 2.26 -1.21 12.83
CA ILE A 47 2.70 -0.31 11.75
C ILE A 47 2.22 -0.82 10.39
N LEU A 48 2.38 -2.11 10.13
CA LEU A 48 1.95 -2.75 8.88
C LEU A 48 0.42 -2.73 8.73
N TYR A 49 -0.33 -3.00 9.81
CA TYR A 49 -1.79 -2.86 9.83
C TYR A 49 -2.21 -1.43 9.50
N ALA A 50 -1.61 -0.43 10.14
CA ALA A 50 -1.91 0.99 9.89
C ALA A 50 -1.66 1.38 8.42
N PHE A 51 -0.62 0.82 7.79
CA PHE A 51 -0.27 1.08 6.40
C PHE A 51 -1.15 0.32 5.39
N LEU A 52 -1.39 -0.97 5.61
CA LEU A 52 -2.04 -1.85 4.64
C LEU A 52 -3.58 -1.75 4.68
N ARG A 53 -4.16 -1.71 5.89
CA ARG A 53 -5.61 -1.79 6.09
C ARG A 53 -6.38 -0.78 5.23
N PRO A 54 -6.06 0.52 5.18
CA PRO A 54 -6.88 1.48 4.45
C PRO A 54 -7.00 1.17 2.96
N ALA A 55 -5.98 0.56 2.36
CA ALA A 55 -5.98 0.22 0.95
C ALA A 55 -6.79 -1.06 0.67
N LEU A 56 -6.71 -2.06 1.56
CA LEU A 56 -7.43 -3.33 1.45
C LEU A 56 -8.92 -3.17 1.80
N GLU A 57 -9.25 -2.44 2.87
CA GLU A 57 -10.64 -2.16 3.29
C GLU A 57 -11.42 -1.42 2.19
N MET A 58 -10.76 -0.55 1.42
CA MET A 58 -11.41 0.14 0.31
C MET A 58 -11.84 -0.80 -0.84
N GLN A 59 -11.26 -2.00 -0.95
CA GLN A 59 -11.68 -2.98 -1.95
C GLN A 59 -13.11 -3.46 -1.75
N ASP A 60 -13.59 -3.44 -0.50
CA ASP A 60 -14.92 -3.88 -0.10
C ASP A 60 -15.97 -2.76 -0.21
N SER A 61 -15.54 -1.54 -0.55
CA SER A 61 -16.44 -0.42 -0.76
C SER A 61 -17.18 -0.54 -2.10
N ALA A 62 -18.33 0.12 -2.23
CA ALA A 62 -19.08 0.22 -3.49
C ALA A 62 -18.23 0.77 -4.66
N ASP A 63 -17.12 1.43 -4.36
CA ASP A 63 -16.20 2.02 -5.33
C ASP A 63 -14.93 1.17 -5.58
N GLY A 64 -14.76 0.02 -4.92
CA GLY A 64 -13.55 -0.81 -4.97
C GLY A 64 -13.15 -1.20 -6.39
N ASP A 65 -14.10 -1.69 -7.18
CA ASP A 65 -13.89 -2.05 -8.59
C ASP A 65 -13.41 -0.88 -9.44
N SER A 66 -14.04 0.28 -9.24
CA SER A 66 -13.67 1.51 -9.97
C SER A 66 -12.23 1.93 -9.67
N PHE A 67 -11.81 1.78 -8.41
CA PHE A 67 -10.45 2.10 -8.00
C PHE A 67 -9.43 1.07 -8.50
N ARG A 68 -9.78 -0.23 -8.49
CA ARG A 68 -8.94 -1.28 -9.10
C ARG A 68 -8.68 -0.99 -10.58
N LEU A 69 -9.73 -0.68 -11.34
CA LEU A 69 -9.61 -0.32 -12.76
C LEU A 69 -8.78 0.95 -12.97
N LEU A 70 -8.98 1.96 -12.14
CA LEU A 70 -8.18 3.20 -12.18
C LEU A 70 -6.69 2.91 -11.94
N ARG A 71 -6.37 2.06 -10.96
CA ARG A 71 -4.99 1.63 -10.69
C ARG A 71 -4.40 0.82 -11.84
N ALA A 72 -5.16 -0.11 -12.40
CA ALA A 72 -4.74 -0.89 -13.56
C ALA A 72 -4.41 0.05 -14.73
N ARG A 73 -5.25 1.05 -14.98
CA ARG A 73 -4.99 2.08 -16.01
C ARG A 73 -3.73 2.90 -15.72
N LEU A 74 -3.53 3.34 -14.47
CA LEU A 74 -2.33 4.08 -14.07
C LEU A 74 -1.04 3.26 -14.28
N ALA A 75 -1.10 1.93 -14.14
CA ALA A 75 0.06 1.06 -14.37
C ALA A 75 0.57 1.12 -15.82
N PHE A 76 -0.31 1.36 -16.80
CA PHE A 76 0.03 1.50 -18.22
C PHE A 76 0.37 2.93 -18.65
N GLU A 77 0.31 3.92 -17.75
CA GLU A 77 0.75 5.28 -18.05
C GLU A 77 2.28 5.40 -18.05
N ARG A 78 2.77 6.48 -18.69
CA ARG A 78 4.20 6.82 -18.68
C ARG A 78 4.70 6.95 -17.25
N GLU A 79 5.94 6.54 -17.05
CA GLU A 79 6.54 6.45 -15.72
C GLU A 79 6.54 7.78 -14.96
N GLU A 80 6.85 8.89 -15.65
CA GLU A 80 6.80 10.25 -15.09
C GLU A 80 5.41 10.63 -14.55
N VAL A 81 4.34 10.21 -15.26
CA VAL A 81 2.95 10.47 -14.86
C VAL A 81 2.59 9.63 -13.66
N ARG A 82 2.93 8.33 -13.70
CA ARG A 82 2.68 7.42 -12.58
C ARG A 82 3.39 7.86 -11.31
N ARG A 83 4.69 8.21 -11.38
CA ARG A 83 5.45 8.74 -10.24
C ARG A 83 4.79 9.99 -9.68
N ARG A 84 4.56 11.00 -10.52
CA ARG A 84 3.90 12.25 -10.10
C ARG A 84 2.60 12.01 -9.35
N VAL A 85 1.73 11.13 -9.87
CA VAL A 85 0.45 10.79 -9.25
C VAL A 85 0.65 10.11 -7.89
N LEU A 86 1.54 9.12 -7.81
CA LEU A 86 1.78 8.38 -6.57
C LEU A 86 2.50 9.24 -5.52
N ASP A 87 3.51 9.99 -5.93
CA ASP A 87 4.32 10.86 -5.06
C ASP A 87 3.46 11.95 -4.44
N LYS A 88 2.58 12.57 -5.23
CA LYS A 88 1.68 13.63 -4.73
C LYS A 88 0.76 13.13 -3.61
N THR A 89 0.31 11.88 -3.67
CA THR A 89 -0.72 11.37 -2.74
C THR A 89 -0.17 10.51 -1.62
N PHE A 90 0.88 9.70 -1.85
CA PHE A 90 1.31 8.68 -0.89
C PHE A 90 2.66 8.93 -0.26
N ASN A 91 3.45 9.91 -0.73
CA ASN A 91 4.83 10.08 -0.28
C ASN A 91 4.90 10.31 1.24
N GLU A 92 4.02 11.15 1.80
CA GLU A 92 4.03 11.42 3.25
C GLU A 92 3.64 10.20 4.08
N SER A 93 2.50 9.55 3.76
CA SER A 93 2.11 8.31 4.44
C SER A 93 3.18 7.19 4.36
N SER A 94 3.90 7.10 3.24
CA SER A 94 4.98 6.11 3.04
C SER A 94 6.22 6.49 3.85
N ARG A 95 6.58 7.77 3.88
CA ARG A 95 7.67 8.32 4.69
C ARG A 95 7.45 8.07 6.18
N LEU A 96 6.25 8.35 6.68
CA LEU A 96 5.88 8.13 8.08
C LEU A 96 5.93 6.64 8.45
N THR A 97 5.49 5.76 7.55
CA THR A 97 5.57 4.31 7.73
C THR A 97 7.02 3.84 7.82
N LEU A 98 7.88 4.26 6.87
CA LEU A 98 9.31 3.94 6.88
C LEU A 98 10.00 4.46 8.14
N GLU A 99 9.64 5.66 8.61
CA GLU A 99 10.17 6.22 9.84
C GLU A 99 9.79 5.37 11.07
N ALA A 100 8.53 4.93 11.15
CA ALA A 100 8.06 4.06 12.22
C ALA A 100 8.76 2.69 12.19
N LEU A 101 8.89 2.07 11.01
CA LEU A 101 9.59 0.79 10.83
C LEU A 101 11.08 0.91 11.22
N ARG A 102 11.75 2.00 10.84
CA ARG A 102 13.14 2.25 11.22
C ARG A 102 13.32 2.37 12.73
N LYS A 103 12.36 2.98 13.44
CA LYS A 103 12.38 3.05 14.92
C LYS A 103 12.12 1.69 15.55
N ALA A 104 11.21 0.89 14.98
CA ALA A 104 10.89 -0.45 15.45
C ALA A 104 12.02 -1.47 15.20
N LEU A 105 12.82 -1.27 14.16
CA LEU A 105 13.89 -2.17 13.73
C LEU A 105 15.24 -1.44 13.61
N PRO A 106 15.77 -0.87 14.71
CA PRO A 106 16.97 -0.03 14.67
C PRO A 106 18.23 -0.76 14.21
N GLN A 107 18.25 -2.09 14.30
CA GLN A 107 19.35 -2.94 13.85
C GLN A 107 19.33 -3.25 12.34
N LEU A 108 18.23 -2.96 11.64
CA LEU A 108 18.10 -3.26 10.21
C LEU A 108 18.74 -2.14 9.36
N PRO A 109 19.68 -2.44 8.45
CA PRO A 109 20.26 -1.43 7.57
C PRO A 109 19.20 -0.71 6.73
N ALA A 110 19.41 0.58 6.47
CA ALA A 110 18.45 1.41 5.73
C ALA A 110 18.17 0.87 4.31
N ASP A 111 19.18 0.39 3.61
CA ASP A 111 19.03 -0.16 2.26
C ASP A 111 18.19 -1.44 2.26
N GLU A 112 18.38 -2.31 3.25
CA GLU A 112 17.54 -3.50 3.43
C GLU A 112 16.11 -3.14 3.79
N LEU A 113 15.91 -2.18 4.69
CA LEU A 113 14.58 -1.69 5.05
C LEU A 113 13.83 -1.20 3.80
N ASN A 114 14.51 -0.46 2.92
CA ASN A 114 13.95 0.03 1.67
C ASN A 114 13.58 -1.11 0.71
N TRP A 115 14.41 -2.16 0.59
CA TRP A 115 14.08 -3.35 -0.20
C TRP A 115 12.88 -4.12 0.37
N ARG A 116 12.83 -4.32 1.68
CA ARG A 116 11.69 -4.99 2.34
C ARG A 116 10.40 -4.18 2.17
N PHE A 117 10.49 -2.86 2.24
CA PHE A 117 9.37 -1.97 1.94
C PHE A 117 8.95 -2.02 0.47
N HIS A 118 9.90 -2.13 -0.47
CA HIS A 118 9.59 -2.36 -1.88
C HIS A 118 8.81 -3.68 -2.09
N PHE A 119 9.21 -4.77 -1.44
CA PHE A 119 8.49 -6.04 -1.50
C PHE A 119 7.10 -5.97 -0.85
N LEU A 120 6.96 -5.22 0.25
CA LEU A 120 5.66 -4.91 0.85
C LEU A 120 4.72 -4.19 -0.13
N LEU A 121 5.22 -3.18 -0.85
CA LEU A 121 4.43 -2.48 -1.86
C LEU A 121 4.02 -3.42 -3.00
N GLY A 122 4.95 -4.26 -3.49
CA GLY A 122 4.66 -5.23 -4.54
C GLY A 122 3.58 -6.25 -4.14
N SER A 123 3.72 -6.84 -2.96
CA SER A 123 2.73 -7.79 -2.41
C SER A 123 1.37 -7.13 -2.17
N MET A 124 1.33 -5.93 -1.57
CA MET A 124 0.10 -5.15 -1.42
C MET A 124 -0.58 -4.87 -2.77
N VAL A 125 0.19 -4.42 -3.77
CA VAL A 125 -0.34 -4.13 -5.11
C VAL A 125 -0.90 -5.39 -5.77
N TYR A 126 -0.19 -6.52 -5.66
CA TYR A 126 -0.64 -7.79 -6.22
C TYR A 126 -1.93 -8.28 -5.56
N THR A 127 -2.01 -8.25 -4.23
CA THR A 127 -3.22 -8.62 -3.47
C THR A 127 -4.42 -7.77 -3.89
N MET A 128 -4.24 -6.45 -4.02
CA MET A 128 -5.32 -5.55 -4.44
C MET A 128 -5.73 -5.71 -5.90
N ALA A 129 -4.84 -6.23 -6.75
CA ALA A 129 -5.16 -6.48 -8.16
C ALA A 129 -6.10 -7.69 -8.34
N LEU A 130 -6.17 -8.58 -7.34
CA LEU A 130 -6.98 -9.80 -7.36
C LEU A 130 -6.88 -10.56 -8.71
N PRO A 131 -5.67 -10.96 -9.14
CA PRO A 131 -5.46 -11.54 -10.46
C PRO A 131 -6.04 -12.96 -10.62
N GLY A 132 -6.59 -13.57 -9.57
CA GLY A 132 -7.24 -14.89 -9.61
C GLY A 132 -6.27 -16.07 -9.74
N ARG A 133 -4.96 -15.82 -9.69
CA ARG A 133 -3.94 -16.85 -9.97
C ARG A 133 -3.93 -17.94 -8.90
N ILE A 134 -4.02 -17.57 -7.64
CA ILE A 134 -3.93 -18.51 -6.52
C ILE A 134 -5.26 -19.24 -6.30
N GLU A 135 -6.39 -18.57 -6.51
CA GLU A 135 -7.72 -19.17 -6.57
C GLU A 135 -7.72 -20.30 -7.60
N SER A 136 -7.23 -20.02 -8.81
CA SER A 136 -7.11 -21.02 -9.89
C SER A 136 -6.19 -22.19 -9.53
N LEU A 137 -5.11 -21.95 -8.78
CA LEU A 137 -4.18 -22.99 -8.34
C LEU A 137 -4.71 -23.85 -7.21
N THR A 138 -5.71 -23.37 -6.48
CA THR A 138 -6.24 -24.00 -5.28
C THR A 138 -7.67 -24.53 -5.47
N ASP A 139 -8.17 -24.55 -6.71
CA ASP A 139 -9.57 -24.89 -7.02
C ASP A 139 -10.56 -24.04 -6.20
N GLU A 140 -10.33 -22.73 -6.12
CA GLU A 140 -11.14 -21.75 -5.35
C GLU A 140 -11.18 -21.99 -3.83
N LYS A 141 -10.30 -22.83 -3.27
CA LYS A 141 -10.24 -23.08 -1.82
C LYS A 141 -9.63 -21.91 -1.03
N LEU A 142 -8.82 -21.08 -1.67
CA LEU A 142 -8.26 -19.86 -1.11
C LEU A 142 -8.97 -18.67 -1.75
N ASP A 143 -9.55 -17.80 -0.93
CA ASP A 143 -10.25 -16.59 -1.39
C ASP A 143 -9.50 -15.32 -1.00
N THR A 144 -8.77 -14.71 -1.94
CA THR A 144 -8.08 -13.43 -1.68
C THR A 144 -9.01 -12.22 -1.67
N ARG A 145 -10.30 -12.38 -2.06
CA ARG A 145 -11.30 -11.30 -2.04
C ARG A 145 -11.75 -10.97 -0.62
N ASN A 146 -11.62 -11.89 0.33
CA ASN A 146 -11.80 -11.61 1.74
C ASN A 146 -10.65 -10.73 2.25
N TRP A 147 -10.87 -9.41 2.24
CA TRP A 147 -9.81 -8.45 2.51
C TRP A 147 -9.29 -8.51 3.95
N GLN A 148 -10.12 -8.89 4.94
CA GLN A 148 -9.67 -9.05 6.32
C GLN A 148 -8.69 -10.21 6.43
N VAL A 149 -9.03 -11.36 5.86
CA VAL A 149 -8.13 -12.54 5.84
C VAL A 149 -6.86 -12.22 5.06
N ALA A 150 -6.97 -11.56 3.91
CA ALA A 150 -5.81 -11.15 3.12
C ALA A 150 -4.90 -10.17 3.87
N LEU A 151 -5.48 -9.23 4.62
CA LEU A 151 -4.75 -8.28 5.46
C LEU A 151 -3.97 -9.00 6.56
N ASP A 152 -4.61 -9.89 7.31
CA ASP A 152 -3.97 -10.62 8.41
C ASP A 152 -2.80 -11.48 7.90
N GLN A 153 -2.99 -12.19 6.78
CA GLN A 153 -1.94 -12.98 6.15
C GLN A 153 -0.79 -12.11 5.65
N LEU A 154 -1.10 -10.97 5.01
CA LEU A 154 -0.09 -10.06 4.48
C LEU A 154 0.72 -9.39 5.60
N VAL A 155 0.09 -8.99 6.70
CA VAL A 155 0.77 -8.43 7.88
C VAL A 155 1.70 -9.47 8.48
N ALA A 156 1.23 -10.70 8.70
CA ALA A 156 2.06 -11.77 9.27
C ALA A 156 3.28 -12.09 8.37
N TYR A 157 3.06 -12.25 7.07
CA TYR A 157 4.12 -12.48 6.08
C TYR A 157 5.14 -11.33 6.07
N ALA A 158 4.67 -10.08 6.00
CA ALA A 158 5.54 -8.93 5.94
C ALA A 158 6.30 -8.72 7.25
N ALA A 159 5.65 -8.86 8.41
CA ALA A 159 6.30 -8.71 9.71
C ALA A 159 7.45 -9.72 9.89
N ALA A 160 7.23 -10.97 9.48
CA ALA A 160 8.29 -11.98 9.46
C ALA A 160 9.43 -11.58 8.50
N GLY A 161 9.09 -11.12 7.28
CA GLY A 161 10.07 -10.62 6.31
C GLY A 161 10.88 -9.43 6.82
N PHE A 162 10.26 -8.50 7.55
CA PHE A 162 10.94 -7.36 8.18
C PHE A 162 11.85 -7.76 9.34
N ARG A 163 11.58 -8.88 10.02
CA ARG A 163 12.42 -9.41 11.11
C ARG A 163 13.45 -10.45 10.66
N ALA A 164 13.41 -10.90 9.41
CA ALA A 164 14.37 -11.88 8.90
C ALA A 164 15.82 -11.37 9.05
N ALA A 165 16.74 -12.28 9.35
CA ALA A 165 18.16 -11.95 9.39
C ALA A 165 18.64 -11.47 8.00
N PRO A 166 19.54 -10.47 7.95
CA PRO A 166 20.28 -10.09 6.74
C PRO A 166 20.98 -11.28 6.06
#